data_AF-A0A258CXB2-F1
#
_entry.id   AF-A0A258CXB2-F1
#
_cell.length_a   1.000
_cell.length_b   1.000
_cell.length_c   1.000
_cell.angle_alpha   90.00
_cell.angle_beta   90.00
_cell.angle_gamma   90.00
#
_symmetry.space_group_name_H-M   'P 1'
#
loop_
_entity.id
_entity.type
_entity.pdbx_description
1 polymer ?
#
loop_
_entity_poly.entity_id
_entity_poly.type
_entity_poly.pdbx_seq_one_letter_code
_entity_poly.pdbx_strand_id
1 'polypeptide(L)'
;MVLDVAAATLPRTSGSVDRLVRLAEADMAGVNRLITDRMQSDVAIIPALAEHLIAAGGKRLRPLMTVAAARLAGADNDHFQKLAAAVEFIHTATLLHDDVVDGSQLRRGKVAAHL
;
A
#
# COMPACT_ATOMS: atom_id res chain seq x y z
N MET A 1 -16.60 -50.24 1.36
CA MET A 1 -16.79 -49.14 2.32
C MET A 1 -15.83 -48.04 1.93
N VAL A 2 -16.22 -47.21 0.97
CA VAL A 2 -15.42 -46.08 0.49
C VAL A 2 -15.83 -44.90 1.35
N LEU A 3 -14.93 -44.42 2.21
CA LEU A 3 -15.16 -43.19 2.97
C LEU A 3 -15.06 -42.04 1.96
N ASP A 4 -16.20 -41.49 1.60
CA ASP A 4 -16.31 -40.26 0.84
C ASP A 4 -15.82 -39.12 1.75
N VAL A 5 -14.55 -38.74 1.62
CA VAL A 5 -13.99 -37.54 2.25
C VAL A 5 -14.44 -36.35 1.42
N ALA A 6 -15.75 -36.09 1.44
CA ALA A 6 -16.27 -34.79 1.08
C ALA A 6 -15.75 -33.82 2.16
N ALA A 7 -14.62 -33.19 1.87
CA ALA A 7 -14.02 -32.15 2.70
C ALA A 7 -15.08 -31.07 2.93
N ALA A 8 -15.73 -31.11 4.09
CA ALA A 8 -16.70 -30.11 4.51
C ALA A 8 -15.99 -28.76 4.56
N THR A 9 -16.17 -27.98 3.50
CA THR A 9 -15.64 -26.63 3.39
C THR A 9 -16.47 -25.74 4.31
N LEU A 10 -15.94 -25.48 5.51
CA LEU A 10 -16.57 -24.54 6.44
C LEU A 10 -16.75 -23.18 5.74
N PRO A 11 -17.88 -22.47 5.97
CA PRO A 11 -18.08 -21.15 5.41
C PRO A 11 -16.94 -20.21 5.84
N ARG A 12 -16.23 -19.64 4.87
CA ARG A 12 -15.18 -18.65 5.17
C ARG A 12 -15.85 -17.39 5.69
N THR A 13 -15.37 -16.87 6.82
CA THR A 13 -15.75 -15.55 7.29
C THR A 13 -15.23 -14.49 6.33
N SER A 14 -16.07 -13.52 5.99
CA SER A 14 -15.65 -12.33 5.26
C SER A 14 -14.88 -11.41 6.20
N GLY A 15 -13.59 -11.19 5.91
CA GLY A 15 -12.77 -10.19 6.60
C GLY A 15 -12.98 -8.79 6.03
N SER A 16 -12.71 -7.75 6.82
CA SER A 16 -12.66 -6.36 6.35
C SER A 16 -11.40 -5.65 6.84
N VAL A 17 -11.01 -4.58 6.13
CA VAL A 17 -9.87 -3.72 6.51
C VAL A 17 -10.32 -2.52 7.34
N ASP A 18 -11.62 -2.26 7.42
CA ASP A 18 -12.18 -1.01 7.97
C ASP A 18 -11.76 -0.76 9.42
N ARG A 19 -11.68 -1.83 10.23
CA ARG A 19 -11.21 -1.73 11.61
C ARG A 19 -9.73 -1.35 11.65
N LEU A 20 -8.91 -1.97 10.80
CA LEU A 20 -7.48 -1.70 10.74
C LEU A 20 -7.21 -0.27 10.27
N VAL A 21 -7.92 0.17 9.22
CA VAL A 21 -7.85 1.53 8.69
C VAL A 21 -8.21 2.55 9.77
N ARG A 22 -9.33 2.35 10.48
CA ARG A 22 -9.77 3.26 11.54
C ARG A 22 -8.78 3.34 12.70
N LEU A 23 -8.22 2.20 13.15
CA LEU A 23 -7.25 2.18 14.24
C LEU A 23 -5.93 2.87 13.87
N ALA A 24 -5.54 2.81 12.60
CA ALA A 24 -4.28 3.36 12.10
C ALA A 24 -4.41 4.79 11.56
N GLU A 25 -5.59 5.42 11.60
CA GLU A 25 -5.88 6.68 10.91
C GLU A 25 -4.90 7.81 11.28
N ALA A 26 -4.65 8.00 12.58
CA ALA A 26 -3.75 9.04 13.08
C ALA A 26 -2.29 8.84 12.59
N ASP A 27 -1.79 7.60 12.64
CA ASP A 27 -0.45 7.28 12.15
C ASP A 27 -0.35 7.38 10.63
N MET A 28 -1.38 6.91 9.93
CA MET A 28 -1.44 6.98 8.47
C MET A 28 -1.49 8.42 7.96
N ALA A 29 -2.04 9.37 8.72
CA ALA A 29 -1.91 10.79 8.40
C ALA A 29 -0.44 11.24 8.40
N GLY A 30 0.36 10.78 9.38
CA GLY A 30 1.81 11.02 9.42
C GLY A 30 2.56 10.35 8.27
N VAL A 31 2.23 9.09 7.97
CA VAL A 31 2.79 8.36 6.82
C VAL A 31 2.47 9.06 5.50
N ASN A 32 1.23 9.50 5.30
CA ASN A 32 0.82 10.19 4.08
C ASN A 32 1.58 11.52 3.90
N ARG A 33 1.76 12.30 4.98
CA ARG A 33 2.60 13.51 4.94
C ARG A 33 4.03 13.19 4.52
N LEU A 34 4.65 12.17 5.13
CA LEU A 34 6.00 11.73 4.77
C LEU A 34 6.10 11.30 3.30
N ILE A 35 5.09 10.62 2.77
CA ILE A 35 5.06 10.23 1.36
C ILE A 35 5.04 11.50 0.49
N THR A 36 4.12 12.43 0.74
CA THR A 36 4.01 13.66 -0.05
C THR A 36 5.29 14.51 0.03
N ASP A 37 5.85 14.70 1.22
CA ASP A 37 7.05 15.52 1.43
C ASP A 37 8.28 14.95 0.72
N ARG A 38 8.42 13.62 0.68
CA ARG A 38 9.63 12.96 0.13
C ARG A 38 9.58 12.69 -1.36
N MET A 39 8.45 12.95 -2.00
CA MET A 39 8.33 12.87 -3.45
C MET A 39 8.52 14.21 -4.17
N GLN A 40 8.80 15.28 -3.43
CA GLN A 40 9.12 16.57 -4.03
C GLN A 40 10.49 16.49 -4.72
N SER A 41 10.59 17.04 -5.93
CA SER A 41 11.84 17.10 -6.70
C SER A 41 11.78 18.24 -7.72
N ASP A 42 12.94 18.84 -8.00
CA ASP A 42 13.11 19.80 -9.10
C ASP A 42 12.89 19.16 -10.48
N VAL A 43 12.98 17.82 -10.56
CA VAL A 43 12.69 17.07 -11.78
C VAL A 43 11.19 16.79 -11.85
N ALA A 44 10.47 17.54 -12.69
CA ALA A 44 9.01 17.57 -12.76
C ALA A 44 8.31 16.21 -12.92
N ILE A 45 8.97 15.19 -13.49
CA ILE A 45 8.38 13.86 -13.65
C ILE A 45 8.21 13.11 -12.33
N ILE A 46 9.05 13.39 -11.33
CA ILE A 46 9.02 12.72 -10.02
C ILE A 46 7.77 13.11 -9.21
N PRO A 47 7.40 14.40 -9.05
CA PRO A 47 6.16 14.78 -8.38
C PRO A 47 4.89 14.39 -9.16
N ALA A 48 4.93 14.35 -10.50
CA ALA A 48 3.80 13.83 -11.29
C ALA A 48 3.51 12.35 -10.95
N LEU A 49 4.57 11.60 -10.65
CA LEU A 49 4.48 10.22 -10.19
C LEU A 49 3.91 10.11 -8.76
N ALA A 50 4.20 11.10 -7.91
CA ALA A 50 3.62 11.26 -6.58
C ALA A 50 2.11 11.50 -6.61
N GLU A 51 1.67 12.39 -7.50
CA GLU A 51 0.25 12.62 -7.73
C GLU A 51 -0.42 11.33 -8.21
N HIS A 52 0.22 10.59 -9.12
CA HIS A 52 -0.32 9.31 -9.55
C HIS A 52 -0.49 8.34 -8.38
N LEU A 53 0.46 8.31 -7.45
CA LEU A 53 0.41 7.50 -6.23
C LEU A 53 -0.72 7.87 -5.26
N ILE A 54 -0.96 9.16 -5.07
CA ILE A 54 -2.00 9.68 -4.17
C ILE A 54 -3.37 9.52 -4.82
N ALA A 55 -3.47 9.90 -6.10
CA ALA A 55 -4.71 9.93 -6.87
C ALA A 55 -5.17 8.54 -7.34
N ALA A 56 -4.26 7.59 -7.54
CA ALA A 56 -4.65 6.23 -7.92
C ALA A 56 -5.37 5.48 -6.78
N GLY A 57 -5.38 6.05 -5.56
CA GLY A 57 -5.98 5.44 -4.39
C GLY A 57 -5.31 4.11 -4.02
N GLY A 58 -5.99 3.34 -3.18
CA GLY A 58 -5.51 2.04 -2.72
C GLY A 58 -5.66 1.90 -1.22
N LYS A 59 -5.88 0.67 -0.77
CA LYS A 59 -6.12 0.38 0.66
C LYS A 59 -4.88 0.61 1.54
N ARG A 60 -3.74 1.04 0.97
CA ARG A 60 -2.45 1.27 1.66
C ARG A 60 -2.09 0.13 2.61
N LEU A 61 -2.33 -1.12 2.18
CA LEU A 61 -2.23 -2.29 3.07
C LEU A 61 -0.82 -2.49 3.60
N ARG A 62 0.21 -2.22 2.79
CA ARG A 62 1.61 -2.41 3.19
C ARG A 62 2.03 -1.46 4.32
N PRO A 63 1.88 -0.12 4.20
CA PRO A 63 2.14 0.78 5.32
C PRO A 63 1.19 0.55 6.50
N LEU A 64 -0.08 0.19 6.27
CA LEU A 64 -1.00 -0.19 7.36
C LEU A 64 -0.49 -1.38 8.16
N MET A 65 0.07 -2.40 7.50
CA MET A 65 0.66 -3.56 8.19
C MET A 65 1.89 -3.16 9.01
N THR A 66 2.74 -2.25 8.52
CA THR A 66 3.88 -1.72 9.28
C THR A 66 3.42 -0.97 10.52
N VAL A 67 2.44 -0.08 10.39
CA VAL A 67 1.84 0.66 11.52
C VAL A 67 1.23 -0.32 12.53
N ALA A 68 0.42 -1.27 12.06
CA ALA A 68 -0.23 -2.26 12.91
C ALA A 68 0.78 -3.13 13.66
N ALA A 69 1.86 -3.56 13.00
CA ALA A 69 2.92 -4.34 13.64
C ALA A 69 3.64 -3.54 14.73
N ALA A 70 3.98 -2.27 14.46
CA ALA A 70 4.63 -1.41 15.43
C ALA A 70 3.74 -1.15 16.66
N ARG A 71 2.45 -0.84 16.43
CA ARG A 71 1.48 -0.63 17.51
C ARG A 71 1.22 -1.90 18.30
N LEU A 72 1.10 -3.05 17.64
CA LEU A 72 0.95 -4.35 18.30
C LEU A 72 2.17 -4.71 19.17
N ALA A 73 3.37 -4.34 18.73
CA ALA A 73 4.62 -4.56 19.47
C ALA A 73 4.87 -3.53 20.58
N GLY A 74 3.98 -2.55 20.78
CA GLY A 74 4.07 -1.57 21.85
C GLY A 74 5.06 -0.43 21.58
N ALA A 75 5.26 -0.03 20.32
CA ALA A 75 6.09 1.13 20.00
C ALA A 75 5.62 2.41 20.74
N ASP A 76 6.56 3.08 21.40
CA ASP A 76 6.35 4.28 22.23
C ASP A 76 6.59 5.61 21.49
N ASN A 77 7.14 5.54 20.27
CA ASN A 77 7.43 6.65 19.38
C ASN A 77 6.86 6.40 17.98
N ASP A 78 6.96 7.40 17.09
CA ASP A 78 6.36 7.38 15.75
C ASP A 78 7.36 7.10 14.61
N HIS A 79 8.60 6.70 14.92
CA HIS A 79 9.63 6.48 13.90
C HIS A 79 9.25 5.39 12.88
N PHE A 80 8.37 4.46 13.26
CA PHE A 80 7.81 3.46 12.36
C PHE A 80 7.03 4.07 11.17
N GLN A 81 6.56 5.32 11.28
CA GLN A 81 5.91 6.02 10.17
C GLN A 81 6.87 6.24 8.99
N LYS A 82 8.17 6.47 9.25
CA LYS A 82 9.20 6.56 8.20
C LYS A 82 9.43 5.21 7.52
N LEU A 83 9.38 4.12 8.29
CA LEU A 83 9.48 2.76 7.75
C LEU A 83 8.26 2.43 6.88
N ALA A 84 7.06 2.76 7.35
CA ALA A 84 5.83 2.58 6.59
C ALA A 84 5.85 3.37 5.27
N ALA A 85 6.32 4.62 5.29
CA ALA A 85 6.49 5.41 4.07
C ALA A 85 7.51 4.78 3.10
N ALA A 86 8.66 4.30 3.61
CA ALA A 86 9.67 3.62 2.80
C ALA A 86 9.13 2.33 2.15
N VAL A 87 8.34 1.55 2.88
CA VAL A 87 7.66 0.36 2.35
C VAL A 87 6.74 0.72 1.18
N GLU A 88 5.99 1.81 1.29
CA GLU A 88 5.11 2.26 0.21
C GLU A 88 5.90 2.81 -0.99
N PHE A 89 7.04 3.45 -0.76
CA PHE A 89 7.94 3.85 -1.85
C PHE A 89 8.48 2.65 -2.61
N ILE A 90 8.95 1.61 -1.92
CA ILE A 90 9.43 0.38 -2.57
C ILE A 90 8.29 -0.26 -3.36
N HIS A 91 7.10 -0.39 -2.77
CA HIS A 91 5.93 -0.91 -3.49
C HIS A 91 5.64 -0.12 -4.76
N THR A 92 5.72 1.20 -4.70
CA THR A 92 5.48 2.05 -5.86
C THR A 92 6.57 1.90 -6.91
N ALA A 93 7.83 1.83 -6.50
CA ALA A 93 8.94 1.64 -7.42
C ALA A 93 8.79 0.34 -8.21
N THR A 94 8.47 -0.78 -7.55
CA THR A 94 8.25 -2.05 -8.26
C THR A 94 7.11 -1.93 -9.25
N LEU A 95 6.02 -1.29 -8.84
CA LEU A 95 4.86 -1.05 -9.67
C LEU A 95 5.16 -0.24 -10.94
N LEU A 96 6.06 0.74 -10.89
CA LEU A 96 6.48 1.51 -12.07
C LEU A 96 7.39 0.71 -12.98
N HIS A 97 8.33 -0.02 -12.38
CA HIS A 97 9.23 -0.91 -13.11
C HIS A 97 8.43 -1.98 -13.84
N ASP A 98 7.40 -2.55 -13.20
CA ASP A 98 6.49 -3.52 -13.80
C ASP A 98 5.78 -2.91 -15.01
N ASP A 99 5.32 -1.66 -14.95
CA ASP A 99 4.65 -1.01 -16.10
C ASP A 99 5.53 -0.91 -17.33
N VAL A 100 6.82 -0.57 -17.12
CA VAL A 100 7.83 -0.49 -18.19
C VAL A 100 8.12 -1.89 -18.75
N VAL A 101 8.32 -2.88 -17.87
CA VAL A 101 8.65 -4.25 -18.25
C VAL A 101 7.49 -4.92 -19.00
N ASP A 102 6.26 -4.72 -18.53
CA ASP A 102 5.06 -5.35 -19.07
C ASP A 102 4.59 -4.71 -20.39
N GLY A 103 5.19 -3.59 -20.81
CA GLY A 103 4.74 -2.82 -21.99
C GLY A 103 3.26 -2.40 -21.88
N SER A 104 2.72 -2.38 -20.67
CA SER A 104 1.32 -2.16 -20.41
C SER A 104 0.95 -0.74 -20.82
N GLN A 105 -0.07 -0.59 -21.66
CA GLN A 105 -0.54 0.73 -22.07
C GLN A 105 -1.39 1.42 -20.99
N LEU A 106 -1.91 0.66 -20.02
CA LEU A 106 -2.85 1.14 -19.00
C LEU A 106 -2.54 0.61 -17.59
N ARG A 107 -2.68 1.50 -16.59
CA ARG A 107 -2.66 1.21 -15.15
C ARG A 107 -3.88 1.79 -14.47
N ARG A 108 -4.71 0.96 -13.82
CA ARG A 108 -5.92 1.42 -13.10
C ARG A 108 -6.82 2.35 -13.93
N GLY A 109 -6.89 2.11 -15.25
CA GLY A 109 -7.67 2.92 -16.19
C GLY A 109 -7.02 4.22 -16.67
N LYS A 110 -5.77 4.51 -16.31
CA LYS A 110 -4.97 5.64 -16.82
C LYS A 110 -3.80 5.15 -17.67
N VAL A 111 -3.27 6.00 -18.54
CA VAL A 111 -2.05 5.71 -19.32
C VAL A 111 -0.89 5.39 -18.37
N ALA A 112 -0.14 4.32 -18.67
CA ALA A 112 1.01 3.90 -17.88
C ALA A 112 2.12 4.97 -17.92
N ALA A 113 2.87 5.15 -16.83
CA ALA A 113 3.78 6.29 -16.66
C ALA A 113 4.98 6.35 -17.64
N HIS A 114 5.24 5.28 -18.40
CA HIS A 114 6.32 5.21 -19.38
C HIS A 114 5.89 5.62 -20.81
N LEU A 115 4.58 5.83 -21.01
CA LEU A 115 3.96 6.34 -22.23
C LEU A 115 3.57 7.81 -22.05
#